data_AF-A0A426ZJ95-F1
#
_entry.id   AF-A0A426ZJ95-F1
#
_cell.length_a   1.000
_cell.length_b   1.000
_cell.length_c   1.000
_cell.angle_alpha   90.00
_cell.angle_beta   90.00
_cell.angle_gamma   90.00
#
_symmetry.space_group_name_H-M   'P 1'
#
loop_
_entity.id
_entity.type
_entity.pdbx_description
1 polymer ?
#
loop_
_entity_poly.entity_id
_entity_poly.type
_entity_poly.pdbx_seq_one_letter_code
_entity_poly.pdbx_strand_id
1 'polypeptide(L)'
;MAMATALRRLTSSSSAAVRRHPYSRGSLCSMSSLLSEAAYGNERSCVTVRSLCVGSVGVGGYENLLSVSLMLFYVNFSGRSSSMLRWRSSIRRSPKSSSSRRRGSGRYPLGRWFLPLFLFLSASDAIGKVVHLDAKFVLPIVNVQSLSGSPSNFQVYTALLKPHERIMALDLPHGGHLSHGYQDLLLLILSVLFMQTDTKKISAVSIFFETMPYRLDESTGYIDYDQVVDLLLLFLSRVASLPKLIVAGASAYARLYDYERIRKVCDKQKAILLADMAHISGLVAAGVIPSPFKYADIVTTTTHKSLRGPRGAMIFFRKGLKEINKKGQEVMYDFEDKINAAVFPGLQGGPHNHTISGLAVALKQQLQATTPEFKAYQEQVLKNCAKFAEVVCMVLVLLFSDFQKVSTFFSNTMFQCLLEKGYELVSGGTDNHLVLVNLKNKVKWV
;
A
#
# COMPACT_ATOMS: atom_id res chain seq x y z
N MET A 1 -1.58 25.71 -20.38
CA MET A 1 -0.85 26.42 -21.46
C MET A 1 0.01 25.51 -22.34
N ALA A 2 0.73 24.49 -21.83
CA ALA A 2 1.57 23.60 -22.67
C ALA A 2 0.81 22.79 -23.74
N MET A 3 -0.46 22.46 -23.50
CA MET A 3 -1.29 21.67 -24.44
C MET A 3 -1.84 22.51 -25.62
N ALA A 4 -1.95 23.83 -25.45
CA ALA A 4 -2.39 24.75 -26.51
C ALA A 4 -1.27 25.02 -27.54
N THR A 5 -0.01 24.95 -27.11
CA THR A 5 1.16 25.16 -27.98
C THR A 5 1.39 23.99 -28.93
N ALA A 6 1.00 22.77 -28.54
CA ALA A 6 1.12 21.58 -29.38
C ALA A 6 0.10 21.56 -30.54
N LEU A 7 -1.12 22.05 -30.31
CA LEU A 7 -2.18 22.10 -31.33
C LEU A 7 -1.93 23.18 -32.40
N ARG A 8 -1.25 24.28 -32.06
CA ARG A 8 -0.91 25.34 -33.03
C ARG A 8 0.15 24.92 -34.07
N ARG A 9 0.97 23.91 -33.78
CA ARG A 9 1.99 23.41 -34.72
C ARG A 9 1.43 22.45 -35.78
N LEU A 10 0.24 21.92 -35.58
CA LEU A 10 -0.41 20.99 -36.51
C LEU A 10 -1.33 21.68 -37.52
N THR A 11 -1.59 22.98 -37.36
CA THR A 11 -2.52 23.75 -38.21
C THR A 11 -1.83 24.75 -39.13
N SER A 12 -0.49 24.75 -39.21
CA SER A 12 0.28 25.76 -39.96
C SER A 12 1.31 25.18 -40.94
N SER A 13 0.90 24.25 -41.80
CA SER A 13 1.62 23.97 -43.06
C SER A 13 0.66 24.01 -44.26
N SER A 14 0.51 25.23 -44.76
CA SER A 14 0.19 25.70 -46.12
C SER A 14 -0.25 24.71 -47.20
N SER A 15 -1.39 25.07 -47.79
CA SER A 15 -1.76 24.94 -49.20
C SER A 15 -0.58 25.04 -50.18
N ALA A 16 -0.41 24.04 -51.04
CA ALA A 16 0.36 24.15 -52.28
C ALA A 16 -0.41 23.50 -53.44
N ALA A 17 -0.47 24.23 -54.54
CA ALA A 17 -1.42 24.10 -55.64
C ALA A 17 -1.21 22.86 -56.54
N VAL A 18 -2.32 22.27 -56.98
CA VAL A 18 -2.37 21.28 -58.07
C VAL A 18 -2.21 22.00 -59.41
N ARG A 19 -1.10 21.76 -60.14
CA ARG A 19 -0.97 22.11 -61.57
C ARG A 19 -1.16 20.87 -62.45
N ARG A 20 -1.97 20.99 -63.49
CA ARG A 20 -2.18 19.99 -64.56
C ARG A 20 -1.49 20.40 -65.87
N HIS A 21 -1.21 19.39 -66.71
CA HIS A 21 -0.95 19.35 -68.18
C HIS A 21 0.51 19.29 -68.68
N PRO A 22 0.78 18.79 -69.93
CA PRO A 22 0.29 17.58 -70.65
C PRO A 22 1.42 16.86 -71.48
N TYR A 23 1.04 15.95 -72.42
CA TYR A 23 1.81 15.20 -73.46
C TYR A 23 2.20 13.74 -73.10
N SER A 24 2.25 12.74 -74.01
CA SER A 24 1.47 12.31 -75.18
C SER A 24 2.06 10.95 -75.65
N ARG A 25 1.21 9.99 -76.04
CA ARG A 25 1.41 8.71 -76.79
C ARG A 25 2.83 8.20 -77.16
N GLY A 26 3.08 6.91 -76.85
CA GLY A 26 4.02 6.03 -77.60
C GLY A 26 4.36 4.67 -76.93
N SER A 27 3.79 3.57 -77.45
CA SER A 27 4.16 2.11 -77.39
C SER A 27 4.43 1.42 -76.02
N LEU A 28 3.53 0.54 -75.54
CA LEU A 28 3.50 -0.95 -75.72
C LEU A 28 4.54 -1.73 -74.89
N CYS A 29 4.12 -2.33 -73.77
CA CYS A 29 3.85 -3.78 -73.63
C CYS A 29 3.83 -4.23 -72.14
N SER A 30 2.70 -4.83 -71.72
CA SER A 30 2.52 -5.89 -70.71
C SER A 30 3.52 -6.03 -69.53
N MET A 31 3.03 -5.80 -68.31
CA MET A 31 3.07 -6.83 -67.24
C MET A 31 1.90 -6.64 -66.28
N SER A 32 0.92 -7.53 -66.40
CA SER A 32 0.02 -7.90 -65.31
C SER A 32 0.83 -8.54 -64.17
N SER A 33 0.30 -8.48 -62.94
CA SER A 33 0.76 -9.15 -61.69
C SER A 33 1.62 -8.36 -60.69
N LEU A 34 1.12 -7.24 -60.15
CA LEU A 34 1.68 -6.64 -58.92
C LEU A 34 0.61 -6.09 -57.95
N LEU A 35 -0.59 -6.69 -57.90
CA LEU A 35 -1.62 -6.34 -56.90
C LEU A 35 -1.86 -7.42 -55.83
N SER A 36 -1.22 -8.59 -55.93
CA SER A 36 -1.39 -9.69 -54.97
C SER A 36 -0.45 -9.61 -53.77
N GLU A 37 0.82 -9.23 -53.96
CA GLU A 37 1.84 -9.31 -52.89
C GLU A 37 1.68 -8.24 -51.80
N ALA A 38 1.23 -7.03 -52.14
CA ALA A 38 1.03 -5.96 -51.16
C ALA A 38 -0.17 -6.23 -50.23
N ALA A 39 -1.24 -6.86 -50.75
CA ALA A 39 -2.38 -7.30 -49.94
C ALA A 39 -1.99 -8.48 -49.04
N TYR A 40 -1.23 -9.45 -49.57
CA TYR A 40 -0.70 -10.59 -48.80
C TYR A 40 0.27 -10.17 -47.69
N GLY A 41 1.10 -9.15 -47.90
CA GLY A 41 2.02 -8.61 -46.89
C GLY A 41 1.28 -7.96 -45.72
N ASN A 42 0.21 -7.22 -45.99
CA ASN A 42 -0.63 -6.58 -44.96
C ASN A 42 -1.51 -7.59 -44.20
N GLU A 43 -2.02 -8.61 -44.88
CA GLU A 43 -2.79 -9.67 -44.23
C GLU A 43 -1.89 -10.58 -43.37
N ARG A 44 -0.70 -10.97 -43.86
CA ARG A 44 0.27 -11.74 -43.07
C ARG A 44 0.75 -10.97 -41.84
N SER A 45 1.01 -9.67 -41.95
CA SER A 45 1.40 -8.86 -40.79
C SER A 45 0.24 -8.71 -39.79
N CYS A 46 -0.99 -8.53 -40.25
CA CYS A 46 -2.18 -8.50 -39.38
C CYS A 46 -2.43 -9.84 -38.68
N VAL A 47 -2.31 -10.97 -39.40
CA VAL A 47 -2.44 -12.33 -38.85
C VAL A 47 -1.30 -12.64 -37.88
N THR A 48 -0.07 -12.20 -38.17
CA THR A 48 1.09 -12.37 -37.29
C THR A 48 0.93 -11.57 -36.00
N VAL A 49 0.50 -10.31 -36.09
CA VAL A 49 0.22 -9.47 -34.92
C VAL A 49 -0.94 -10.06 -34.10
N ARG A 50 -1.99 -10.56 -34.75
CA ARG A 50 -3.11 -11.22 -34.07
C ARG A 50 -2.68 -12.52 -33.39
N SER A 51 -1.85 -13.32 -34.05
CA SER A 51 -1.27 -14.54 -33.48
C SER A 51 -0.40 -14.23 -32.26
N LEU A 52 0.47 -13.22 -32.34
CA LEU A 52 1.27 -12.73 -31.21
C LEU A 52 0.41 -12.17 -30.07
N CYS A 53 -0.72 -11.53 -30.36
CA CYS A 53 -1.62 -10.95 -29.35
C CYS A 53 -2.51 -11.97 -28.62
N VAL A 54 -2.71 -13.14 -29.23
CA VAL A 54 -3.61 -14.23 -28.76
C VAL A 54 -2.82 -15.48 -28.33
N GLY A 55 -1.55 -15.61 -28.73
CA GLY A 55 -0.66 -16.70 -28.35
C GLY A 55 -0.45 -16.83 -26.84
N SER A 56 -0.18 -18.05 -26.39
CA SER A 56 0.13 -18.34 -24.98
C SER A 56 1.47 -17.73 -24.56
N VAL A 57 1.68 -17.57 -23.26
CA VAL A 57 2.91 -16.97 -22.70
C VAL A 57 4.17 -17.76 -23.12
N GLY A 58 4.04 -19.06 -23.41
CA GLY A 58 5.12 -19.92 -23.90
C GLY A 58 5.71 -19.53 -25.25
N VAL A 59 4.92 -18.86 -26.08
CA VAL A 59 5.41 -18.29 -27.35
C VAL A 59 6.16 -16.97 -27.13
N GLY A 60 6.02 -16.35 -25.95
CA GLY A 60 6.60 -15.05 -25.59
C GLY A 60 7.86 -15.08 -24.72
N GLY A 61 8.43 -16.26 -24.42
CA GLY A 61 9.79 -16.39 -23.88
C GLY A 61 10.01 -16.22 -22.36
N TYR A 62 8.97 -16.00 -21.55
CA TYR A 62 9.13 -15.78 -20.09
C TYR A 62 8.71 -16.95 -19.18
N GLU A 63 8.25 -18.07 -19.75
CA GLU A 63 7.70 -19.19 -18.96
C GLU A 63 8.73 -19.81 -18.01
N ASN A 64 9.98 -19.97 -18.44
CA ASN A 64 11.03 -20.55 -17.62
C ASN A 64 11.28 -19.75 -16.33
N LEU A 65 11.29 -18.41 -16.42
CA LEU A 65 11.46 -17.55 -15.24
C LEU A 65 10.27 -17.62 -14.28
N LEU A 66 9.05 -17.72 -14.82
CA LEU A 66 7.84 -17.88 -14.01
C LEU A 66 7.80 -19.23 -13.30
N SER A 67 8.21 -20.30 -13.98
CA SER A 67 8.30 -21.66 -13.44
C SER A 67 9.35 -21.76 -12.34
N VAL A 68 10.54 -21.18 -12.56
CA VAL A 68 11.59 -21.08 -11.52
C VAL A 68 11.09 -20.29 -10.31
N SER A 69 10.43 -19.15 -10.52
CA SER A 69 9.86 -18.37 -9.42
C SER A 69 8.80 -19.17 -8.65
N LEU A 70 7.95 -19.91 -9.34
CA LEU A 70 6.94 -20.77 -8.71
C LEU A 70 7.61 -21.86 -7.85
N MET A 71 8.63 -22.54 -8.39
CA MET A 71 9.38 -23.57 -7.69
C MET A 71 10.06 -23.03 -6.43
N LEU A 72 10.66 -21.83 -6.50
CA LEU A 72 11.25 -21.17 -5.33
C LEU A 72 10.21 -20.87 -4.23
N PHE A 73 8.96 -20.58 -4.58
CA PHE A 73 7.89 -20.40 -3.58
C PHE A 73 7.40 -21.72 -2.98
N TYR A 74 7.46 -22.82 -3.72
CA TYR A 74 7.00 -24.14 -3.23
C TYR A 74 8.02 -24.82 -2.33
N VAL A 75 9.31 -24.65 -2.60
CA VAL A 75 10.39 -25.40 -1.93
C VAL A 75 10.97 -24.65 -0.71
N ASN A 76 10.81 -23.33 -0.63
CA ASN A 76 11.43 -22.53 0.43
C ASN A 76 10.46 -22.05 1.51
N PHE A 77 10.97 -21.93 2.73
CA PHE A 77 10.32 -21.19 3.80
C PHE A 77 10.36 -19.68 3.49
N SER A 78 9.19 -19.04 3.40
CA SER A 78 9.08 -17.60 3.15
C SER A 78 8.83 -16.84 4.46
N GLY A 79 9.90 -16.35 5.10
CA GLY A 79 9.84 -15.64 6.38
C GLY A 79 9.61 -14.13 6.30
N ARG A 80 9.40 -13.54 5.10
CA ARG A 80 9.18 -12.09 4.96
C ARG A 80 7.74 -11.73 5.35
N SER A 81 7.57 -10.99 6.43
CA SER A 81 6.26 -10.59 6.98
C SER A 81 5.35 -9.78 6.04
N SER A 82 5.92 -9.14 5.02
CA SER A 82 5.19 -8.37 4.01
C SER A 82 4.80 -9.17 2.75
N SER A 83 5.23 -10.43 2.68
CA SER A 83 5.00 -11.31 1.53
C SER A 83 3.92 -12.35 1.83
N MET A 84 3.08 -12.65 0.83
CA MET A 84 2.00 -13.60 1.00
C MET A 84 1.63 -14.25 -0.33
N LEU A 85 1.31 -15.55 -0.29
CA LEU A 85 0.73 -16.24 -1.43
C LEU A 85 -0.76 -15.88 -1.56
N ARG A 86 -1.13 -15.36 -2.74
CA ARG A 86 -2.53 -15.13 -3.09
C ARG A 86 -3.27 -16.47 -3.08
N TRP A 87 -4.30 -16.59 -2.24
CA TRP A 87 -4.98 -17.84 -1.87
C TRP A 87 -5.50 -18.64 -3.06
N ARG A 88 -6.05 -17.98 -4.09
CA ARG A 88 -6.76 -18.66 -5.19
C ARG A 88 -6.39 -18.13 -6.57
N SER A 89 -6.47 -19.02 -7.56
CA SER A 89 -6.30 -18.72 -8.98
C SER A 89 -7.24 -17.61 -9.46
N SER A 90 -8.41 -17.45 -8.87
CA SER A 90 -9.37 -16.38 -9.19
C SER A 90 -8.79 -14.96 -9.01
N ILE A 91 -8.10 -14.67 -7.91
CA ILE A 91 -7.43 -13.38 -7.68
C ILE A 91 -6.29 -13.15 -8.68
N ARG A 92 -5.68 -14.23 -9.21
CA ARG A 92 -4.63 -14.16 -10.24
C ARG A 92 -5.19 -14.01 -11.66
N ARG A 93 -6.38 -14.55 -11.92
CA ARG A 93 -7.06 -14.51 -13.22
C ARG A 93 -7.75 -13.16 -13.46
N SER A 94 -8.34 -12.52 -12.44
CA SER A 94 -9.05 -11.24 -12.61
C SER A 94 -8.16 -10.08 -13.09
N PRO A 95 -6.94 -9.86 -12.56
CA PRO A 95 -6.01 -8.84 -13.07
C PRO A 95 -5.49 -9.10 -14.49
N LYS A 96 -5.71 -10.31 -15.03
CA LYS A 96 -5.29 -10.72 -16.37
C LYS A 96 -6.46 -10.72 -17.37
N SER A 97 -7.66 -10.33 -16.94
CA SER A 97 -8.86 -10.25 -17.78
C SER A 97 -8.81 -9.06 -18.75
N SER A 98 -9.69 -9.05 -19.76
CA SER A 98 -9.81 -8.00 -20.80
C SER A 98 -10.04 -6.59 -20.27
N SER A 99 -10.33 -6.44 -18.97
CA SER A 99 -10.34 -5.17 -18.24
C SER A 99 -9.03 -4.38 -18.31
N SER A 100 -7.89 -5.04 -18.58
CA SER A 100 -6.59 -4.40 -18.80
C SER A 100 -6.41 -3.83 -20.21
N ARG A 101 -7.11 -4.35 -21.23
CA ARG A 101 -6.72 -4.18 -22.65
C ARG A 101 -7.44 -3.05 -23.40
N ARG A 102 -8.47 -2.36 -22.86
CA ARG A 102 -9.28 -1.44 -23.70
C ARG A 102 -9.91 -0.18 -23.08
N ARG A 103 -9.64 0.22 -21.83
CA ARG A 103 -10.43 1.31 -21.20
C ARG A 103 -9.58 2.41 -20.57
N GLY A 104 -9.24 3.42 -21.36
CA GLY A 104 -8.88 4.74 -20.85
C GLY A 104 -10.11 5.35 -20.19
N SER A 105 -10.14 5.40 -18.86
CA SER A 105 -11.23 5.98 -18.08
C SER A 105 -10.71 7.21 -17.36
N GLY A 106 -10.48 8.28 -18.13
CA GLY A 106 -10.13 9.60 -17.60
C GLY A 106 -11.32 10.53 -17.71
N ARG A 107 -11.97 10.83 -16.58
CA ARG A 107 -12.82 12.01 -16.23
C ARG A 107 -13.89 11.61 -15.19
N TYR A 108 -14.00 12.42 -14.14
CA TYR A 108 -15.29 12.80 -13.55
C TYR A 108 -15.46 14.29 -13.89
N PRO A 109 -16.58 14.70 -14.52
CA PRO A 109 -17.79 14.99 -13.76
C PRO A 109 -19.10 14.56 -14.45
N LEU A 110 -20.17 14.39 -13.65
CA LEU A 110 -21.58 14.26 -14.05
C LEU A 110 -21.93 13.08 -15.00
N GLY A 111 -22.25 11.92 -14.41
CA GLY A 111 -23.23 11.00 -14.98
C GLY A 111 -22.73 9.93 -15.97
N ARG A 112 -22.86 8.67 -15.52
CA ARG A 112 -22.88 7.41 -16.30
C ARG A 112 -21.56 6.89 -16.89
N TRP A 113 -21.02 5.87 -16.21
CA TRP A 113 -20.30 4.76 -16.84
C TRP A 113 -20.92 3.44 -16.37
N PHE A 114 -21.56 2.70 -17.28
CA PHE A 114 -22.47 1.58 -16.97
C PHE A 114 -21.79 0.25 -16.55
N LEU A 115 -20.49 0.24 -16.19
CA LEU A 115 -19.80 -1.00 -15.78
C LEU A 115 -18.79 -0.86 -14.60
N PRO A 116 -18.12 0.28 -14.35
CA PRO A 116 -17.25 0.44 -13.18
C PRO A 116 -18.02 0.72 -11.88
N LEU A 117 -19.20 1.35 -11.96
CA LEU A 117 -19.98 1.73 -10.78
C LEU A 117 -20.47 0.50 -10.01
N PHE A 118 -20.87 -0.58 -10.70
CA PHE A 118 -21.29 -1.82 -10.02
C PHE A 118 -20.13 -2.50 -9.26
N LEU A 119 -18.92 -2.52 -9.84
CA LEU A 119 -17.72 -3.05 -9.17
C LEU A 119 -17.27 -2.16 -8.01
N PHE A 120 -17.40 -0.83 -8.15
CA PHE A 120 -17.07 0.13 -7.11
C PHE A 120 -18.06 0.11 -5.96
N LEU A 121 -19.37 0.11 -6.24
CA LEU A 121 -20.43 -0.04 -5.22
C LEU A 121 -20.35 -1.41 -4.55
N SER A 122 -20.18 -2.50 -5.33
CA SER A 122 -19.98 -3.84 -4.78
C SER A 122 -18.68 -3.99 -4.00
N ALA A 123 -17.67 -3.12 -4.19
CA ALA A 123 -16.45 -3.08 -3.39
C ALA A 123 -16.61 -2.14 -2.17
N SER A 124 -17.37 -1.06 -2.27
CA SER A 124 -17.62 -0.12 -1.18
C SER A 124 -18.61 -0.69 -0.14
N ASP A 125 -19.74 -1.24 -0.58
CA ASP A 125 -20.72 -1.95 0.27
C ASP A 125 -20.09 -3.17 0.94
N ALA A 126 -19.23 -3.81 0.18
CA ALA A 126 -18.33 -4.83 0.64
C ALA A 126 -17.47 -4.31 1.81
N ILE A 127 -16.68 -3.27 1.61
CA ILE A 127 -15.73 -2.84 2.63
C ILE A 127 -16.44 -2.29 3.88
N GLY A 128 -17.60 -1.64 3.75
CA GLY A 128 -18.42 -1.23 4.90
C GLY A 128 -18.81 -2.40 5.83
N LYS A 129 -18.92 -3.62 5.29
CA LYS A 129 -19.19 -4.84 6.06
C LYS A 129 -17.92 -5.53 6.60
N VAL A 130 -16.75 -5.35 5.96
CA VAL A 130 -15.46 -5.95 6.40
C VAL A 130 -15.01 -5.38 7.75
N VAL A 131 -15.31 -4.11 7.98
CA VAL A 131 -14.63 -3.35 9.02
C VAL A 131 -15.38 -3.39 10.36
N HIS A 132 -16.44 -4.20 10.50
CA HIS A 132 -17.30 -4.26 11.70
C HIS A 132 -17.64 -2.86 12.23
N LEU A 133 -18.10 -1.99 11.32
CA LEU A 133 -18.43 -0.63 11.68
C LEU A 133 -19.80 -0.65 12.32
N ASP A 134 -19.85 -0.34 13.61
CA ASP A 134 -21.08 -0.06 14.33
C ASP A 134 -21.90 0.94 13.51
N ALA A 135 -23.19 0.69 13.30
CA ALA A 135 -24.07 1.52 12.49
C ALA A 135 -24.19 2.99 12.98
N LYS A 136 -23.68 3.27 14.19
CA LYS A 136 -23.56 4.61 14.78
C LYS A 136 -22.37 5.42 14.26
N PHE A 137 -21.37 4.78 13.66
CA PHE A 137 -20.25 5.45 13.01
C PHE A 137 -20.57 5.60 11.53
N VAL A 138 -20.62 6.85 11.04
CA VAL A 138 -20.86 7.15 9.63
C VAL A 138 -19.97 6.27 8.75
N LEU A 139 -20.58 5.52 7.83
CA LEU A 139 -19.92 4.55 6.95
C LEU A 139 -18.67 5.21 6.31
N PRO A 140 -17.46 4.67 6.49
CA PRO A 140 -16.27 5.18 5.84
C PRO A 140 -16.42 4.98 4.34
N ILE A 141 -16.19 6.05 3.60
CA ILE A 141 -16.11 6.00 2.15
C ILE A 141 -14.67 5.65 1.76
N VAL A 142 -14.53 4.96 0.62
CA VAL A 142 -13.24 4.41 0.17
C VAL A 142 -12.90 4.86 -1.25
N ASN A 143 -11.64 5.24 -1.46
CA ASN A 143 -11.02 5.29 -2.78
C ASN A 143 -10.15 4.04 -3.00
N VAL A 144 -10.42 3.30 -4.07
CA VAL A 144 -9.73 2.03 -4.42
C VAL A 144 -8.80 2.16 -5.63
N GLN A 145 -8.54 3.39 -6.10
CA GLN A 145 -7.77 3.62 -7.33
C GLN A 145 -6.27 3.77 -7.08
N SER A 146 -5.85 3.97 -5.83
CA SER A 146 -4.43 4.15 -5.52
C SER A 146 -3.61 2.92 -5.89
N LEU A 147 -2.52 3.13 -6.63
CA LEU A 147 -1.76 2.06 -7.26
C LEU A 147 -0.99 1.16 -6.27
N SER A 148 -0.62 1.69 -5.09
CA SER A 148 0.10 0.96 -4.03
C SER A 148 0.12 1.77 -2.73
N GLY A 149 0.70 1.23 -1.65
CA GLY A 149 0.69 1.87 -0.32
C GLY A 149 1.44 3.20 -0.27
N SER A 150 2.64 3.29 -0.84
CA SER A 150 3.41 4.53 -0.84
C SER A 150 2.69 5.70 -1.55
N PRO A 151 2.18 5.56 -2.79
CA PRO A 151 1.42 6.64 -3.42
C PRO A 151 0.10 6.92 -2.69
N SER A 152 -0.53 5.92 -2.06
CA SER A 152 -1.73 6.12 -1.24
C SER A 152 -1.50 7.10 -0.10
N ASN A 153 -0.40 6.94 0.65
CA ASN A 153 -0.06 7.87 1.73
C ASN A 153 0.26 9.26 1.17
N PHE A 154 1.05 9.34 0.09
CA PHE A 154 1.39 10.60 -0.55
C PHE A 154 0.14 11.36 -1.04
N GLN A 155 -0.83 10.66 -1.60
CA GLN A 155 -2.13 11.23 -2.03
C GLN A 155 -2.92 11.80 -0.87
N VAL A 156 -2.93 11.14 0.30
CA VAL A 156 -3.56 11.69 1.51
C VAL A 156 -2.85 12.97 1.95
N TYR A 157 -1.51 12.99 1.93
CA TYR A 157 -0.78 14.21 2.30
C TYR A 157 -1.06 15.35 1.32
N THR A 158 -1.00 15.10 0.01
CA THR A 158 -1.33 16.11 -1.01
C THR A 158 -2.78 16.61 -0.90
N ALA A 159 -3.72 15.75 -0.48
CA ALA A 159 -5.11 16.13 -0.31
C ALA A 159 -5.35 17.05 0.90
N LEU A 160 -4.63 16.79 2.01
CA LEU A 160 -4.97 17.34 3.32
C LEU A 160 -3.94 18.32 3.86
N LEU A 161 -2.75 18.38 3.25
CA LEU A 161 -1.64 19.23 3.67
C LEU A 161 -1.16 20.09 2.51
N LYS A 162 -0.76 21.31 2.83
CA LYS A 162 0.04 22.15 1.94
C LYS A 162 1.50 21.68 1.94
N PRO A 163 2.28 21.96 0.88
CA PRO A 163 3.72 21.75 0.91
C PRO A 163 4.35 22.38 2.15
N HIS A 164 5.30 21.67 2.76
CA HIS A 164 5.99 22.03 4.00
C HIS A 164 5.13 22.08 5.27
N GLU A 165 3.84 21.69 5.22
CA GLU A 165 3.13 21.37 6.46
C GLU A 165 3.67 20.09 7.09
N ARG A 166 3.44 19.98 8.41
CA ARG A 166 4.16 19.03 9.26
C ARG A 166 3.44 17.70 9.43
N ILE A 167 4.21 16.63 9.30
CA ILE A 167 3.80 15.24 9.51
C ILE A 167 4.63 14.64 10.65
N MET A 168 3.97 13.97 11.57
CA MET A 168 4.63 13.19 12.63
C MET A 168 4.35 11.69 12.42
N ALA A 169 5.37 10.84 12.48
CA ALA A 169 5.25 9.40 12.23
C ALA A 169 6.30 8.57 13.00
N LEU A 170 6.14 7.25 13.08
CA LEU A 170 7.14 6.38 13.71
C LEU A 170 8.44 6.40 12.91
N ASP A 171 9.58 6.54 13.60
CA ASP A 171 10.91 6.55 12.96
C ASP A 171 11.16 5.25 12.17
N LEU A 172 11.85 5.34 11.03
CA LEU A 172 12.08 4.18 10.17
C LEU A 172 12.89 3.07 10.88
N PRO A 173 13.99 3.36 11.60
CA PRO A 173 14.74 2.34 12.33
C PRO A 173 13.96 1.75 13.52
N HIS A 174 12.91 2.45 13.96
CA HIS A 174 12.03 2.05 15.06
C HIS A 174 10.75 1.35 14.57
N GLY A 175 10.69 0.98 13.29
CA GLY A 175 9.61 0.18 12.74
C GLY A 175 8.63 0.92 11.83
N GLY A 176 8.85 2.21 11.57
CA GLY A 176 8.06 3.03 10.65
C GLY A 176 8.12 2.58 9.19
N HIS A 177 7.68 3.43 8.27
CA HIS A 177 7.76 3.17 6.83
C HIS A 177 8.24 4.39 6.06
N LEU A 178 8.95 4.18 4.96
CA LEU A 178 9.50 5.25 4.12
C LEU A 178 8.43 6.26 3.66
N SER A 179 7.21 5.80 3.37
CA SER A 179 6.10 6.69 2.96
C SER A 179 5.49 7.50 4.09
N HIS A 180 6.02 7.44 5.31
CA HIS A 180 5.62 8.31 6.42
C HIS A 180 6.56 9.52 6.59
N GLY A 181 7.69 9.52 5.87
CA GLY A 181 8.76 10.49 6.03
C GLY A 181 10.00 9.82 6.58
N TYR A 182 11.15 10.05 5.93
CA TYR A 182 12.44 9.60 6.42
C TYR A 182 13.57 10.48 5.88
N GLN A 183 14.39 10.94 6.80
CA GLN A 183 15.63 11.67 6.56
C GLN A 183 16.67 11.16 7.55
N ASP A 184 17.94 11.16 7.16
CA ASP A 184 19.02 10.70 8.04
C ASP A 184 19.20 11.66 9.23
N LEU A 185 18.85 11.21 10.44
CA LEU A 185 18.88 12.04 11.64
C LEU A 185 20.29 12.26 12.18
N LEU A 186 21.23 11.34 11.91
CA LEU A 186 22.62 11.53 12.32
C LEU A 186 23.21 12.75 11.61
N LEU A 187 22.89 12.91 10.32
CA LEU A 187 23.24 14.10 9.56
C LEU A 187 22.51 15.36 10.02
N LEU A 188 21.29 15.26 10.60
CA LEU A 188 20.60 16.42 11.18
C LEU A 188 21.33 16.95 12.42
N ILE A 189 21.67 16.06 13.35
CA ILE A 189 22.40 16.45 14.58
C ILE A 189 23.79 17.00 14.21
N LEU A 190 24.49 16.36 13.28
CA LEU A 190 25.78 16.85 12.78
C LEU A 190 25.64 18.16 12.00
N SER A 191 24.57 18.38 11.23
CA SER A 191 24.35 19.66 10.53
C SER A 191 24.14 20.83 11.49
N VAL A 192 23.46 20.59 12.63
CA VAL A 192 23.23 21.59 13.67
C VAL A 192 24.53 21.87 14.45
N LEU A 193 25.33 20.84 14.73
CA LEU A 193 26.59 20.96 15.49
C LEU A 193 27.78 21.46 14.65
N PHE A 194 27.84 21.12 13.37
CA PHE A 194 29.01 21.36 12.50
C PHE A 194 28.73 22.26 11.29
N MET A 195 27.54 22.86 11.19
CA MET A 195 27.14 23.77 10.09
C MET A 195 27.40 23.17 8.68
N GLN A 196 27.26 21.85 8.53
CA GLN A 196 27.39 21.16 7.24
C GLN A 196 26.02 20.98 6.58
N THR A 197 25.95 21.25 5.27
CA THR A 197 24.72 21.69 4.59
C THR A 197 23.85 20.62 3.92
N ASP A 198 24.08 19.31 4.07
CA ASP A 198 23.24 18.33 3.36
C ASP A 198 22.71 17.20 4.25
N THR A 199 21.61 17.49 4.99
CA THR A 199 20.74 16.42 5.51
C THR A 199 20.09 15.71 4.33
N LYS A 200 20.50 14.45 4.07
CA LYS A 200 19.91 13.69 2.96
C LYS A 200 18.48 13.27 3.30
N LYS A 201 17.51 13.98 2.72
CA LYS A 201 16.10 13.59 2.70
C LYS A 201 15.96 12.37 1.78
N ILE A 202 15.59 11.22 2.35
CA ILE A 202 15.55 9.94 1.62
C ILE A 202 14.16 9.71 1.04
N SER A 203 13.12 9.93 1.85
CA SER A 203 11.74 9.86 1.37
C SER A 203 11.34 11.15 0.66
N ALA A 204 10.68 11.04 -0.48
CA ALA A 204 10.05 12.20 -1.13
C ALA A 204 9.05 12.91 -0.22
N VAL A 205 8.42 12.19 0.74
CA VAL A 205 7.55 12.80 1.74
C VAL A 205 8.30 13.86 2.55
N SER A 206 9.53 13.58 2.97
CA SER A 206 10.37 14.54 3.72
C SER A 206 10.87 15.71 2.85
N ILE A 207 10.83 15.58 1.52
CA ILE A 207 11.16 16.67 0.58
C ILE A 207 9.98 17.64 0.46
N PHE A 208 8.77 17.11 0.25
CA PHE A 208 7.57 17.93 0.01
C PHE A 208 6.86 18.38 1.30
N PHE A 209 7.09 17.69 2.41
CA PHE A 209 6.49 17.97 3.72
C PHE A 209 7.57 17.95 4.80
N GLU A 210 7.32 18.65 5.90
CA GLU A 210 8.24 18.66 7.04
C GLU A 210 7.93 17.49 7.96
N THR A 211 8.82 16.50 8.02
CA THR A 211 8.56 15.24 8.72
C THR A 211 9.36 15.17 10.01
N MET A 212 8.73 14.72 11.10
CA MET A 212 9.42 14.47 12.35
C MET A 212 9.06 13.09 12.93
N PRO A 213 10.06 12.30 13.33
CA PRO A 213 9.82 11.00 13.93
C PRO A 213 9.37 11.09 15.40
N TYR A 214 8.49 10.18 15.81
CA TYR A 214 8.43 9.70 17.20
C TYR A 214 9.06 8.31 17.29
N ARG A 215 9.48 7.92 18.50
CA ARG A 215 10.30 6.74 18.72
C ARG A 215 9.67 5.74 19.67
N LEU A 216 10.41 4.65 19.87
CA LEU A 216 10.14 3.65 20.87
C LEU A 216 10.94 4.02 22.12
N ASP A 217 10.43 3.62 23.27
CA ASP A 217 11.29 3.40 24.43
C ASP A 217 12.16 2.18 24.12
N GLU A 218 13.46 2.40 23.95
CA GLU A 218 14.41 1.34 23.56
C GLU A 218 14.56 0.25 24.64
N SER A 219 14.23 0.56 25.90
CA SER A 219 14.30 -0.42 27.00
C SER A 219 13.17 -1.43 26.95
N THR A 220 11.98 -1.00 26.51
CA THR A 220 10.78 -1.84 26.46
C THR A 220 10.43 -2.28 25.05
N GLY A 221 10.90 -1.59 24.01
CA GLY A 221 10.54 -1.83 22.62
C GLY A 221 9.11 -1.40 22.24
N TYR A 222 8.41 -0.65 23.09
CA TYR A 222 7.09 -0.09 22.83
C TYR A 222 7.19 1.36 22.38
N ILE A 223 6.17 1.86 21.67
CA ILE A 223 6.09 3.29 21.32
C ILE A 223 6.05 4.12 22.61
N ASP A 224 6.95 5.11 22.69
CA ASP A 224 6.96 6.04 23.81
C ASP A 224 5.92 7.14 23.57
N TYR A 225 4.70 6.84 23.97
CA TYR A 225 3.58 7.77 23.81
C TYR A 225 3.68 9.00 24.71
N ASP A 226 4.44 8.96 25.81
CA ASP A 226 4.69 10.13 26.64
C ASP A 226 5.64 11.08 25.93
N GLN A 227 6.73 10.55 25.34
CA GLN A 227 7.58 11.33 24.46
C GLN A 227 6.83 11.91 23.26
N VAL A 228 5.87 11.19 22.66
CA VAL A 228 5.00 11.75 21.61
C VAL A 228 4.26 12.99 22.12
N VAL A 229 3.70 12.93 23.32
CA VAL A 229 3.03 14.08 23.96
C VAL A 229 4.01 15.21 24.22
N ASP A 230 5.16 14.92 24.81
CA ASP A 230 6.19 15.91 25.15
C ASP A 230 6.75 16.62 23.93
N LEU A 231 7.04 15.87 22.86
CA LEU A 231 7.44 16.45 21.59
C LEU A 231 6.39 17.46 21.13
N LEU A 232 5.11 17.09 21.15
CA LEU A 232 4.02 17.98 20.74
C LEU A 232 3.85 19.22 21.64
N LEU A 233 4.08 19.09 22.96
CA LEU A 233 4.08 20.20 23.90
C LEU A 233 5.28 21.14 23.66
N LEU A 234 6.45 20.61 23.33
CA LEU A 234 7.62 21.40 22.93
C LEU A 234 7.32 22.20 21.65
N PHE A 235 6.56 21.64 20.70
CA PHE A 235 6.15 22.39 19.51
C PHE A 235 5.17 23.51 19.83
N LEU A 236 4.21 23.30 20.73
CA LEU A 236 3.29 24.34 21.18
C LEU A 236 4.03 25.55 21.77
N SER A 237 5.14 25.31 22.46
CA SER A 237 5.88 26.33 23.20
C SER A 237 6.99 27.01 22.41
N ARG A 238 7.58 26.35 21.40
CA ARG A 238 8.81 26.84 20.73
C ARG A 238 8.71 27.03 19.23
N VAL A 239 7.69 26.51 18.54
CA VAL A 239 7.68 26.53 17.07
C VAL A 239 6.35 27.00 16.51
N ALA A 240 6.41 27.88 15.50
CA ALA A 240 5.24 28.52 14.90
C ALA A 240 4.24 27.55 14.21
N SER A 241 4.53 26.25 14.10
CA SER A 241 3.62 25.30 13.44
C SER A 241 3.60 23.90 14.09
N LEU A 242 2.40 23.47 14.47
CA LEU A 242 2.11 22.13 14.99
C LEU A 242 2.00 21.11 13.84
N PRO A 243 2.22 19.80 14.09
CA PRO A 243 1.94 18.79 13.08
C PRO A 243 0.45 18.83 12.71
N LYS A 244 0.19 18.86 11.41
CA LYS A 244 -1.17 18.84 10.86
C LYS A 244 -1.71 17.42 10.75
N LEU A 245 -0.82 16.44 10.69
CA LEU A 245 -1.16 15.03 10.55
C LEU A 245 -0.20 14.16 11.35
N ILE A 246 -0.75 13.19 12.08
CA ILE A 246 -0.01 12.17 12.82
C ILE A 246 -0.32 10.81 12.22
N VAL A 247 0.72 10.05 11.90
CA VAL A 247 0.63 8.70 11.31
C VAL A 247 0.76 7.65 12.42
N ALA A 248 -0.23 6.77 12.50
CA ALA A 248 -0.28 5.59 13.37
C ALA A 248 -0.23 4.32 12.52
N GLY A 249 0.97 3.88 12.16
CA GLY A 249 1.19 2.69 11.35
C GLY A 249 2.66 2.31 11.27
N ALA A 250 2.92 1.01 11.14
CA ALA A 250 4.27 0.47 11.19
C ALA A 250 4.47 -0.68 10.19
N SER A 251 5.72 -0.88 9.78
CA SER A 251 6.17 -2.02 8.98
C SER A 251 6.77 -3.12 9.84
N ALA A 252 7.54 -2.72 10.85
CA ALA A 252 8.31 -3.59 11.72
C ALA A 252 8.10 -3.19 13.19
N TYR A 253 6.87 -3.39 13.66
CA TYR A 253 6.49 -3.23 15.06
C TYR A 253 5.66 -4.46 15.45
N ALA A 254 6.12 -5.22 16.45
CA ALA A 254 5.52 -6.50 16.83
C ALA A 254 4.30 -6.36 17.76
N ARG A 255 3.99 -5.14 18.20
CA ARG A 255 2.90 -4.83 19.12
C ARG A 255 1.75 -4.12 18.41
N LEU A 256 0.63 -4.01 19.10
CA LEU A 256 -0.54 -3.26 18.62
C LEU A 256 -0.40 -1.78 18.97
N TYR A 257 -1.01 -0.92 18.16
CA TYR A 257 -1.07 0.51 18.40
C TYR A 257 -2.16 0.85 19.42
N ASP A 258 -1.85 1.71 20.39
CA ASP A 258 -2.84 2.42 21.19
C ASP A 258 -3.41 3.61 20.38
N TYR A 259 -4.40 3.31 19.54
CA TYR A 259 -5.07 4.32 18.73
C TYR A 259 -5.84 5.37 19.56
N GLU A 260 -6.31 5.00 20.75
CA GLU A 260 -7.04 5.92 21.62
C GLU A 260 -6.12 7.02 22.15
N ARG A 261 -4.92 6.64 22.59
CA ARG A 261 -3.92 7.59 23.07
C ARG A 261 -3.50 8.57 21.98
N ILE A 262 -3.27 8.07 20.76
CA ILE A 262 -2.96 8.95 19.62
C ILE A 262 -4.16 9.84 19.26
N ARG A 263 -5.40 9.35 19.33
CA ARG A 263 -6.60 10.17 19.10
C ARG A 263 -6.69 11.34 20.06
N LYS A 264 -6.52 11.08 21.36
CA LYS A 264 -6.52 12.12 22.41
C LYS A 264 -5.49 13.21 22.10
N VAL A 265 -4.33 12.81 21.60
CA VAL A 265 -3.25 13.71 21.18
C VAL A 265 -3.65 14.53 19.95
N CYS A 266 -4.21 13.87 18.93
CA CYS A 266 -4.68 14.53 17.71
C CYS A 266 -5.79 15.55 18.01
N ASP A 267 -6.71 15.24 18.92
CA ASP A 267 -7.80 16.15 19.33
C ASP A 267 -7.28 17.42 20.01
N LYS A 268 -6.31 17.27 20.91
CA LYS A 268 -5.65 18.41 21.57
C LYS A 268 -4.97 19.34 20.56
N GLN A 269 -4.31 18.77 19.54
CA GLN A 269 -3.54 19.52 18.55
C GLN A 269 -4.35 19.93 17.31
N LYS A 270 -5.60 19.47 17.20
CA LYS A 270 -6.42 19.55 15.98
C LYS A 270 -5.70 18.95 14.75
N ALA A 271 -4.92 17.90 14.97
CA ALA A 271 -4.25 17.15 13.92
C ALA A 271 -5.15 16.05 13.35
N ILE A 272 -4.91 15.67 12.11
CA ILE A 272 -5.56 14.54 11.45
C ILE A 272 -4.86 13.25 11.90
N LEU A 273 -5.64 12.25 12.33
CA LEU A 273 -5.13 10.92 12.60
C LEU A 273 -5.21 10.05 11.35
N LEU A 274 -4.05 9.73 10.77
CA LEU A 274 -3.92 8.75 9.69
C LEU A 274 -3.44 7.41 10.23
N ALA A 275 -4.24 6.36 10.12
CA ALA A 275 -3.77 5.00 10.41
C ALA A 275 -3.32 4.29 9.12
N ASP A 276 -2.04 3.93 9.02
CA ASP A 276 -1.56 3.07 7.93
C ASP A 276 -1.54 1.61 8.39
N MET A 277 -2.61 0.88 8.06
CA MET A 277 -2.80 -0.50 8.49
C MET A 277 -2.28 -1.53 7.48
N ALA A 278 -1.38 -1.14 6.57
CA ALA A 278 -0.93 -1.98 5.46
C ALA A 278 -0.49 -3.39 5.88
N HIS A 279 0.23 -3.51 7.00
CA HIS A 279 0.72 -4.79 7.53
C HIS A 279 -0.36 -5.64 8.20
N ILE A 280 -1.35 -5.02 8.83
CA ILE A 280 -2.33 -5.69 9.71
C ILE A 280 -3.76 -5.71 9.15
N SER A 281 -3.98 -5.15 7.97
CA SER A 281 -5.32 -5.02 7.36
C SER A 281 -6.12 -6.33 7.26
N GLY A 282 -5.47 -7.47 7.03
CA GLY A 282 -6.14 -8.77 7.06
C GLY A 282 -6.59 -9.21 8.47
N LEU A 283 -5.80 -8.89 9.49
CA LEU A 283 -6.13 -9.18 10.90
C LEU A 283 -7.29 -8.29 11.37
N VAL A 284 -7.25 -7.00 11.00
CA VAL A 284 -8.35 -6.05 11.24
C VAL A 284 -9.63 -6.52 10.56
N ALA A 285 -9.55 -6.91 9.28
CA ALA A 285 -10.68 -7.41 8.50
C ALA A 285 -11.32 -8.68 9.08
N ALA A 286 -10.53 -9.53 9.75
CA ALA A 286 -11.02 -10.74 10.41
C ALA A 286 -11.54 -10.49 11.85
N GLY A 287 -11.40 -9.26 12.37
CA GLY A 287 -11.80 -8.92 13.73
C GLY A 287 -10.99 -9.64 14.81
N VAL A 288 -9.74 -10.03 14.52
CA VAL A 288 -8.87 -10.74 15.48
C VAL A 288 -7.91 -9.80 16.23
N ILE A 289 -7.87 -8.52 15.84
CA ILE A 289 -7.14 -7.45 16.54
C ILE A 289 -8.00 -6.16 16.56
N PRO A 290 -7.70 -5.17 17.43
CA PRO A 290 -8.41 -3.90 17.47
C PRO A 290 -8.39 -3.14 16.15
N SER A 291 -9.52 -2.52 15.82
CA SER A 291 -9.70 -1.77 14.57
C SER A 291 -9.26 -0.30 14.70
N PRO A 292 -8.44 0.24 13.78
CA PRO A 292 -8.06 1.65 13.77
C PRO A 292 -9.24 2.58 13.44
N PHE A 293 -10.28 2.04 12.77
CA PHE A 293 -11.43 2.81 12.29
C PHE A 293 -12.31 3.38 13.40
N LYS A 294 -12.14 2.95 14.65
CA LYS A 294 -12.81 3.56 15.80
C LYS A 294 -12.28 4.99 16.06
N TYR A 295 -11.01 5.24 15.76
CA TYR A 295 -10.31 6.46 16.19
C TYR A 295 -9.80 7.31 15.02
N ALA A 296 -9.36 6.68 13.93
CA ALA A 296 -8.71 7.37 12.82
C ALA A 296 -9.69 8.23 12.00
N ASP A 297 -9.17 9.34 11.49
CA ASP A 297 -9.87 10.19 10.50
C ASP A 297 -9.76 9.58 9.11
N ILE A 298 -8.55 9.10 8.79
CA ILE A 298 -8.17 8.47 7.53
C ILE A 298 -7.51 7.12 7.83
N VAL A 299 -7.80 6.10 7.03
CA VAL A 299 -7.09 4.82 7.09
C VAL A 299 -6.55 4.48 5.70
N THR A 300 -5.25 4.29 5.57
CA THR A 300 -4.64 3.77 4.35
C THR A 300 -4.22 2.33 4.52
N THR A 301 -4.21 1.58 3.42
CA THR A 301 -3.71 0.20 3.45
C THR A 301 -3.24 -0.26 2.08
N THR A 302 -2.24 -1.13 2.08
CA THR A 302 -1.97 -2.01 0.93
C THR A 302 -2.96 -3.17 0.89
N THR A 303 -3.21 -3.70 -0.30
CA THR A 303 -4.15 -4.81 -0.48
C THR A 303 -3.50 -6.19 -0.59
N HIS A 304 -2.18 -6.29 -0.62
CA HIS A 304 -1.45 -7.53 -0.94
C HIS A 304 -0.77 -8.25 0.25
N LYS A 305 -0.69 -7.61 1.42
CA LYS A 305 -0.02 -8.18 2.62
C LYS A 305 -0.97 -9.14 3.34
N SER A 306 -1.21 -8.95 4.64
CA SER A 306 -2.16 -9.76 5.43
C SER A 306 -3.58 -9.81 4.82
N LEU A 307 -3.96 -8.82 4.00
CA LEU A 307 -5.20 -8.80 3.22
C LEU A 307 -5.22 -9.76 2.01
N ARG A 308 -4.06 -10.26 1.53
CA ARG A 308 -3.93 -11.31 0.51
C ARG A 308 -4.54 -11.03 -0.88
N GLY A 309 -4.88 -9.78 -1.17
CA GLY A 309 -5.40 -9.33 -2.44
C GLY A 309 -4.30 -9.02 -3.47
N PRO A 310 -4.65 -8.30 -4.55
CA PRO A 310 -3.67 -7.87 -5.54
C PRO A 310 -2.73 -6.79 -5.00
N ARG A 311 -1.65 -6.47 -5.73
CA ARG A 311 -0.86 -5.28 -5.43
C ARG A 311 -1.69 -4.05 -5.82
N GLY A 312 -2.15 -3.33 -4.82
CA GLY A 312 -2.89 -2.07 -4.89
C GLY A 312 -2.97 -1.45 -3.49
N ALA A 313 -3.77 -0.41 -3.36
CA ALA A 313 -4.07 0.23 -2.08
C ALA A 313 -5.51 0.75 -1.99
N MET A 314 -5.93 1.09 -0.78
CA MET A 314 -7.21 1.72 -0.49
C MET A 314 -6.99 2.89 0.48
N ILE A 315 -7.77 3.95 0.30
CA ILE A 315 -7.83 5.11 1.20
C ILE A 315 -9.25 5.21 1.74
N PHE A 316 -9.41 4.99 3.03
CA PHE A 316 -10.67 5.19 3.76
C PHE A 316 -10.66 6.54 4.43
N PHE A 317 -11.82 7.20 4.46
CA PHE A 317 -11.98 8.48 5.11
C PHE A 317 -13.35 8.63 5.75
N ARG A 318 -13.40 9.36 6.86
CA ARG A 318 -14.65 9.77 7.51
C ARG A 318 -15.47 10.69 6.59
N LYS A 319 -16.79 10.58 6.72
CA LYS A 319 -17.79 11.49 6.14
C LYS A 319 -18.82 11.84 7.22
N GLY A 320 -19.60 12.88 7.00
CA GLY A 320 -20.71 13.27 7.89
C GLY A 320 -20.28 14.26 8.96
N LEU A 321 -21.07 14.35 10.03
CA LEU A 321 -20.83 15.27 11.14
C LEU A 321 -19.54 14.90 11.88
N LYS A 322 -18.62 15.85 12.02
CA LYS A 322 -17.40 15.73 12.82
C LYS A 322 -17.63 16.21 14.24
N GLU A 323 -18.07 17.46 14.38
CA GLU A 323 -18.31 18.10 15.67
C GLU A 323 -19.35 19.20 15.54
N ILE A 324 -20.00 19.56 16.64
CA ILE A 324 -20.76 20.80 16.75
C ILE A 324 -19.84 21.80 17.43
N ASN A 325 -19.53 22.90 16.74
CA ASN A 325 -18.61 23.89 17.28
C ASN A 325 -19.24 24.64 18.48
N LYS A 326 -18.43 25.44 19.20
CA LYS A 326 -18.89 26.25 20.34
C LYS A 326 -20.02 27.24 19.99
N LYS A 327 -20.28 27.50 18.71
CA LYS A 327 -21.35 28.37 18.20
C LYS A 327 -22.61 27.59 17.81
N GLY A 328 -22.68 26.29 18.10
CA GLY A 328 -23.80 25.43 17.73
C GLY A 328 -23.86 25.06 16.24
N GLN A 329 -22.81 25.34 15.47
CA GLN A 329 -22.77 25.03 14.03
C GLN A 329 -22.16 23.65 13.80
N GLU A 330 -22.81 22.88 12.94
CA GLU A 330 -22.32 21.58 12.48
C GLU A 330 -21.07 21.76 11.62
N VAL A 331 -19.97 21.12 12.03
CA VAL A 331 -18.74 20.99 11.26
C VAL A 331 -18.72 19.60 10.65
N MET A 332 -18.78 19.54 9.32
CA MET A 332 -18.74 18.29 8.57
C MET A 332 -17.30 17.87 8.26
N TYR A 333 -17.07 16.57 8.13
CA TYR A 333 -15.85 16.05 7.52
C TYR A 333 -15.76 16.48 6.05
N ASP A 334 -14.60 16.99 5.67
CA ASP A 334 -14.30 17.48 4.31
C ASP A 334 -13.07 16.77 3.75
N PHE A 335 -13.20 15.45 3.58
CA PHE A 335 -12.12 14.58 3.09
C PHE A 335 -12.40 13.98 1.72
N GLU A 336 -13.66 13.68 1.42
CA GLU A 336 -14.05 12.93 0.22
C GLU A 336 -13.58 13.58 -1.07
N ASP A 337 -13.97 14.83 -1.30
CA ASP A 337 -13.62 15.54 -2.53
C ASP A 337 -12.12 15.80 -2.63
N LYS A 338 -11.48 16.17 -1.52
CA LYS A 338 -10.02 16.42 -1.46
C LYS A 338 -9.21 15.18 -1.80
N ILE A 339 -9.54 14.04 -1.19
CA ILE A 339 -8.80 12.79 -1.40
C ILE A 339 -9.06 12.27 -2.81
N ASN A 340 -10.31 12.26 -3.26
CA ASN A 340 -10.63 11.83 -4.62
C ASN A 340 -9.93 12.69 -5.66
N ALA A 341 -9.92 14.02 -5.49
CA ALA A 341 -9.24 14.96 -6.38
C ALA A 341 -7.71 14.79 -6.37
N ALA A 342 -7.10 14.51 -5.21
CA ALA A 342 -5.67 14.25 -5.11
C ALA A 342 -5.27 12.94 -5.80
N VAL A 343 -6.10 11.89 -5.71
CA VAL A 343 -5.89 10.65 -6.46
C VAL A 343 -6.03 10.90 -7.96
N PHE A 344 -7.13 11.52 -8.40
CA PHE A 344 -7.37 11.92 -9.78
C PHE A 344 -8.19 13.22 -9.81
N PRO A 345 -7.77 14.25 -10.56
CA PRO A 345 -6.66 14.27 -11.52
C PRO A 345 -5.29 14.64 -10.91
N GLY A 346 -5.17 14.77 -9.59
CA GLY A 346 -3.99 15.31 -8.93
C GLY A 346 -2.69 14.54 -9.23
N LEU A 347 -2.66 13.23 -8.91
CA LEU A 347 -1.43 12.44 -8.94
C LEU A 347 -1.47 11.21 -9.85
N GLN A 348 -2.65 10.70 -10.22
CA GLN A 348 -2.79 9.57 -11.13
C GLN A 348 -3.62 9.93 -12.37
N GLY A 349 -3.40 9.16 -13.44
CA GLY A 349 -4.21 9.19 -14.66
C GLY A 349 -5.30 8.12 -14.64
N GLY A 350 -5.26 7.19 -15.59
CA GLY A 350 -6.27 6.12 -15.70
C GLY A 350 -6.17 5.08 -14.59
N PRO A 351 -7.32 4.62 -14.02
CA PRO A 351 -7.31 3.59 -13.00
C PRO A 351 -6.91 2.21 -13.54
N HIS A 352 -6.21 1.43 -12.72
CA HIS A 352 -5.86 0.04 -13.04
C HIS A 352 -7.06 -0.89 -12.78
N ASN A 353 -8.06 -0.84 -13.66
CA ASN A 353 -9.33 -1.57 -13.52
C ASN A 353 -9.16 -3.09 -13.34
N HIS A 354 -8.08 -3.66 -13.88
CA HIS A 354 -7.74 -5.07 -13.70
C HIS A 354 -7.33 -5.39 -12.25
N THR A 355 -6.56 -4.51 -11.62
CA THR A 355 -6.22 -4.59 -10.19
C THR A 355 -7.45 -4.36 -9.33
N ILE A 356 -8.27 -3.35 -9.65
CA ILE A 356 -9.51 -3.07 -8.92
C ILE A 356 -10.48 -4.27 -8.99
N SER A 357 -10.59 -4.93 -10.15
CA SER A 357 -11.40 -6.14 -10.29
C SER A 357 -10.84 -7.30 -9.44
N GLY A 358 -9.52 -7.49 -9.43
CA GLY A 358 -8.88 -8.47 -8.55
C GLY A 358 -9.05 -8.15 -7.07
N LEU A 359 -9.10 -6.86 -6.72
CA LEU A 359 -9.33 -6.38 -5.37
C LEU A 359 -10.78 -6.66 -4.95
N ALA A 360 -11.75 -6.38 -5.81
CA ALA A 360 -13.15 -6.71 -5.56
C ALA A 360 -13.32 -8.21 -5.33
N VAL A 361 -12.60 -9.08 -6.05
CA VAL A 361 -12.59 -10.53 -5.77
C VAL A 361 -11.96 -10.85 -4.42
N ALA A 362 -10.84 -10.23 -4.07
CA ALA A 362 -10.19 -10.45 -2.77
C ALA A 362 -11.06 -9.99 -1.60
N LEU A 363 -11.67 -8.80 -1.72
CA LEU A 363 -12.61 -8.27 -0.74
C LEU A 363 -13.87 -9.11 -0.68
N LYS A 364 -14.49 -9.43 -1.82
CA LYS A 364 -15.65 -10.35 -1.85
C LYS A 364 -15.31 -11.67 -1.20
N GLN A 365 -14.11 -12.19 -1.44
CA GLN A 365 -13.63 -13.38 -0.73
C GLN A 365 -13.59 -13.11 0.76
N GLN A 366 -13.07 -11.99 1.25
CA GLN A 366 -13.07 -11.61 2.67
C GLN A 366 -14.45 -11.29 3.25
N LEU A 367 -15.44 -11.01 2.40
CA LEU A 367 -16.77 -10.56 2.81
C LEU A 367 -17.82 -11.62 2.79
N GLN A 368 -17.81 -12.41 1.73
CA GLN A 368 -18.38 -13.73 1.79
C GLN A 368 -17.63 -14.54 2.86
N ALA A 369 -16.32 -14.32 3.04
CA ALA A 369 -15.47 -14.84 4.12
C ALA A 369 -15.38 -13.96 5.39
N THR A 370 -16.49 -13.37 5.82
CA THR A 370 -16.89 -13.57 7.23
C THR A 370 -17.28 -15.05 7.48
N THR A 371 -17.09 -15.93 6.50
CA THR A 371 -16.89 -17.35 6.72
C THR A 371 -15.82 -17.63 7.78
N PRO A 372 -16.02 -18.68 8.58
CA PRO A 372 -15.07 -19.15 9.58
C PRO A 372 -13.64 -19.35 9.05
N GLU A 373 -13.43 -19.65 7.75
CA GLU A 373 -12.10 -20.03 7.26
C GLU A 373 -11.11 -18.88 7.17
N PHE A 374 -11.51 -17.67 6.74
CA PHE A 374 -10.58 -16.53 6.70
C PHE A 374 -10.25 -16.02 8.10
N LYS A 375 -11.24 -16.00 8.99
CA LYS A 375 -11.02 -15.69 10.40
C LYS A 375 -10.09 -16.74 11.04
N ALA A 376 -10.39 -18.03 10.89
CA ALA A 376 -9.54 -19.12 11.37
C ALA A 376 -8.12 -19.05 10.79
N TYR A 377 -7.99 -18.65 9.51
CA TYR A 377 -6.69 -18.41 8.91
C TYR A 377 -5.91 -17.30 9.63
N GLN A 378 -6.53 -16.15 9.90
CA GLN A 378 -5.88 -15.04 10.60
C GLN A 378 -5.61 -15.37 12.08
N GLU A 379 -6.50 -16.08 12.75
CA GLU A 379 -6.26 -16.63 14.09
C GLU A 379 -5.05 -17.58 14.09
N GLN A 380 -4.93 -18.44 13.06
CA GLN A 380 -3.78 -19.32 12.91
C GLN A 380 -2.49 -18.55 12.64
N VAL A 381 -2.54 -17.44 11.89
CA VAL A 381 -1.39 -16.55 11.71
C VAL A 381 -0.89 -16.02 13.06
N LEU A 382 -1.79 -15.54 13.92
CA LEU A 382 -1.44 -15.07 15.27
C LEU A 382 -0.88 -16.21 16.14
N LYS A 383 -1.55 -17.38 16.17
CA LYS A 383 -1.09 -18.57 16.91
C LYS A 383 0.29 -19.02 16.47
N ASN A 384 0.54 -19.08 15.17
CA ASN A 384 1.85 -19.44 14.61
C ASN A 384 2.93 -18.44 15.00
N CYS A 385 2.61 -17.14 14.97
CA CYS A 385 3.58 -16.10 15.32
C CYS A 385 3.91 -16.12 16.82
N ALA A 386 2.90 -16.27 17.68
CA ALA A 386 3.07 -16.44 19.11
C ALA A 386 3.90 -17.68 19.44
N LYS A 387 3.61 -18.83 18.80
CA LYS A 387 4.40 -20.05 19.00
C LYS A 387 5.83 -19.89 18.51
N PHE A 388 6.03 -19.22 17.37
CA PHE A 388 7.37 -18.92 16.88
C PHE A 388 8.15 -18.02 17.85
N ALA A 389 7.50 -17.00 18.42
CA ALA A 389 8.09 -16.13 19.42
C ALA A 389 8.49 -16.91 20.69
N GLU A 390 7.60 -17.77 21.19
CA GLU A 390 7.86 -18.64 22.35
C GLU A 390 9.11 -19.50 22.12
N VAL A 391 9.19 -20.19 20.98
CA VAL A 391 10.31 -21.08 20.64
C VAL A 391 11.62 -20.33 20.51
N VAL A 392 11.60 -19.11 19.97
CA VAL A 392 12.80 -18.28 19.83
C VAL A 392 13.28 -17.78 21.21
N CYS A 393 12.37 -17.52 22.15
CA CYS A 393 12.68 -17.03 23.50
C CYS A 393 13.00 -18.13 24.53
N MET A 394 12.63 -19.39 24.30
CA MET A 394 12.68 -20.49 25.28
C MET A 394 14.10 -20.99 25.61
N VAL A 395 14.92 -20.13 26.23
CA VAL A 395 16.22 -20.51 26.85
C VAL A 395 16.27 -20.18 28.35
N LEU A 396 15.29 -19.46 28.90
CA LEU A 396 15.33 -19.09 30.32
C LEU A 396 14.73 -20.14 31.28
N VAL A 397 13.91 -21.09 30.79
CA VAL A 397 13.17 -22.02 31.68
C VAL A 397 13.88 -23.37 31.88
N LEU A 398 14.87 -23.70 31.04
CA LEU A 398 15.59 -24.98 31.16
C LEU A 398 16.67 -25.01 32.25
N LEU A 399 16.80 -23.95 33.07
CA LEU A 399 17.64 -23.98 34.27
C LEU A 399 16.94 -24.57 35.50
N PHE A 400 15.64 -24.84 35.46
CA PHE A 400 14.94 -25.54 36.55
C PHE A 400 13.87 -26.50 36.03
N SER A 401 14.17 -27.80 36.13
CA SER A 401 13.26 -28.96 36.15
C SER A 401 12.96 -29.66 34.80
N ASP A 402 13.42 -30.92 34.71
CA ASP A 402 12.95 -32.02 33.84
C ASP A 402 13.09 -31.91 32.32
N PHE A 403 14.34 -32.05 31.84
CA PHE A 403 14.70 -32.25 30.43
C PHE A 403 14.09 -33.53 29.79
N GLN A 404 13.67 -34.52 30.59
CA GLN A 404 13.16 -35.80 30.07
C GLN A 404 11.70 -35.78 29.57
N LYS A 405 10.86 -34.84 30.00
CA LYS A 405 9.43 -34.82 29.61
C LYS A 405 9.14 -34.13 28.28
N VAL A 406 10.11 -33.39 27.71
CA VAL A 406 9.92 -32.57 26.50
C VAL A 406 10.32 -33.31 25.21
N SER A 407 11.13 -34.36 25.32
CA SER A 407 11.69 -35.12 24.19
C SER A 407 10.64 -35.80 23.30
N THR A 408 9.51 -36.21 23.86
CA THR A 408 8.48 -36.99 23.14
C THR A 408 7.50 -36.17 22.30
N PHE A 409 7.56 -34.82 22.31
CA PHE A 409 6.52 -33.99 21.66
C PHE A 409 6.96 -33.20 20.41
N PHE A 410 8.27 -33.06 20.11
CA PHE A 410 8.70 -32.16 19.02
C PHE A 410 9.90 -32.68 18.21
N SER A 411 9.60 -33.30 17.06
CA SER A 411 10.57 -33.91 16.15
C SER A 411 10.89 -33.02 14.93
N ASN A 412 11.34 -31.77 15.16
CA ASN A 412 11.85 -30.90 14.09
C ASN A 412 13.21 -30.32 14.48
N THR A 413 14.26 -30.61 13.71
CA THR A 413 15.66 -30.22 13.96
C THR A 413 15.84 -28.70 14.10
N MET A 414 15.06 -27.89 13.37
CA MET A 414 15.09 -26.42 13.47
C MET A 414 14.56 -25.92 14.84
N PHE A 415 13.59 -26.61 15.42
CA PHE A 415 13.00 -26.27 16.72
C PHE A 415 14.00 -26.48 17.85
N GLN A 416 14.72 -27.61 17.83
CA GLN A 416 15.80 -27.90 18.79
C GLN A 416 16.95 -26.89 18.67
N CYS A 417 17.37 -26.54 17.44
CA CYS A 417 18.45 -25.56 17.24
C CYS A 417 18.09 -24.12 17.68
N LEU A 418 16.82 -23.73 17.69
CA LEU A 418 16.39 -22.39 18.14
C LEU A 418 16.27 -22.32 19.67
N LEU A 419 15.82 -23.41 20.30
CA LEU A 419 15.74 -23.58 21.75
C LEU A 419 17.10 -23.59 22.47
N GLU A 420 18.21 -23.83 21.78
CA GLU A 420 19.54 -23.75 22.41
C GLU A 420 20.14 -22.35 22.35
N LYS A 421 19.57 -21.43 21.55
CA LYS A 421 20.29 -20.22 21.11
C LYS A 421 19.99 -18.94 21.87
N GLY A 422 18.94 -18.89 22.70
CA GLY A 422 18.70 -17.79 23.66
C GLY A 422 18.61 -16.44 22.99
N TYR A 423 17.73 -16.35 21.99
CA TYR A 423 17.51 -15.12 21.25
C TYR A 423 16.58 -14.20 22.03
N GLU A 424 16.87 -12.90 21.94
CA GLU A 424 16.05 -11.85 22.53
C GLU A 424 15.12 -11.30 21.45
N LEU A 425 13.84 -11.11 21.79
CA LEU A 425 12.88 -10.45 20.92
C LEU A 425 12.71 -8.99 21.35
N VAL A 426 12.70 -8.07 20.39
CA VAL A 426 12.32 -6.68 20.66
C VAL A 426 10.90 -6.68 21.23
N SER A 427 10.69 -5.96 22.33
CA SER A 427 9.45 -5.96 23.12
C SER A 427 9.06 -7.28 23.80
N GLY A 428 9.93 -8.30 23.77
CA GLY A 428 9.74 -9.58 24.47
C GLY A 428 8.73 -10.55 23.82
N GLY A 429 8.18 -10.22 22.66
CA GLY A 429 7.16 -11.06 22.02
C GLY A 429 6.47 -10.41 20.83
N THR A 430 5.23 -10.84 20.56
CA THR A 430 4.40 -10.32 19.45
C THR A 430 2.92 -10.41 19.78
N ASP A 431 2.16 -9.41 19.32
CA ASP A 431 0.69 -9.39 19.33
C ASP A 431 0.12 -9.42 17.90
N ASN A 432 0.97 -9.65 16.90
CA ASN A 432 0.59 -9.60 15.49
C ASN A 432 1.28 -10.71 14.66
N HIS A 433 1.48 -10.49 13.36
CA HIS A 433 1.95 -11.50 12.40
C HIS A 433 3.48 -11.50 12.19
N LEU A 434 4.25 -10.76 12.99
CA LEU A 434 5.71 -10.72 12.90
C LEU A 434 6.40 -10.72 14.26
N VAL A 435 7.67 -11.10 14.27
CA VAL A 435 8.59 -10.93 15.41
C VAL A 435 9.84 -10.19 14.95
N LEU A 436 10.56 -9.57 15.88
CA LEU A 436 11.84 -8.91 15.63
C LEU A 436 12.89 -9.51 16.55
N VAL A 437 13.81 -10.28 15.98
CA VAL A 437 14.89 -10.94 16.72
C VAL A 437 16.08 -9.99 16.85
N ASN A 438 16.50 -9.68 18.07
CA ASN A 438 17.68 -8.89 18.36
C ASN A 438 18.93 -9.80 18.32
N LEU A 439 19.79 -9.59 17.32
CA LEU A 439 20.99 -10.38 17.12
C LEU A 439 22.26 -9.77 17.75
N LYS A 440 22.19 -8.57 18.34
CA LYS A 440 23.37 -7.88 18.89
C LYS A 440 24.14 -8.73 19.90
N ASN A 441 23.43 -9.47 20.76
CA ASN A 441 24.02 -10.32 21.80
C ASN A 441 24.60 -11.65 21.27
N LYS A 442 24.54 -11.90 19.95
CA LYS A 442 25.03 -13.12 19.31
C LYS A 442 26.12 -12.87 18.27
N VAL A 443 26.36 -11.62 17.90
CA VAL A 443 27.42 -11.23 16.98
C VAL A 443 28.59 -10.70 17.81
N LYS A 444 29.70 -11.44 17.86
CA LYS A 444 30.98 -10.83 18.26
C LYS A 444 31.37 -9.87 17.15
N TRP A 445 31.26 -8.57 17.42
CA TRP A 445 31.83 -7.55 16.55
C TRP A 445 33.34 -7.69 16.63
N VAL A 446 33.97 -8.19 15.56
CA VAL A 446 35.42 -8.21 15.38
C VAL A 446 35.86 -6.90 14.78
#